data_AF-A0A847L3N8-F1
#
_entry.id   AF-A0A847L3N8-F1
#
_cell.length_a   1.000
_cell.length_b   1.000
_cell.length_c   1.000
_cell.angle_alpha   90.00
_cell.angle_beta   90.00
_cell.angle_gamma   90.00
#
_symmetry.space_group_name_H-M   'P 1'
#
loop_
_entity.id
_entity.type
_entity.pdbx_description
1 polymer ?
#
loop_
_entity_poly.entity_id
_entity_poly.type
_entity_poly.pdbx_seq_one_letter_code
_entity_poly.pdbx_strand_id
1 'polypeptide(L)'
;MKTKTFLFTLFALFLLIGGMGCERENLIDYIDVNVVYQRCNSSVNHPIDGEIKKRDILLFNLAHTKESEIIKRYSQNEEIEYIIYDPNSISANYLIYKRLRINNQGHEYGNFCNFPIADIEKWNIPQSGLYISFSGDFVNTKFTTDAMYSTFDISLKSLKIQQL
;
A
#
# COMPACT_ATOMS: atom_id res chain seq x y z
N MET A 1 50.21 20.93 -36.80
CA MET A 1 49.44 19.79 -36.27
C MET A 1 49.50 19.79 -34.73
N LYS A 2 48.70 20.61 -34.03
CA LYS A 2 48.69 20.67 -32.55
C LYS A 2 47.31 21.03 -31.98
N THR A 3 46.25 20.45 -32.54
CA THR A 3 44.85 20.83 -32.20
C THR A 3 43.95 19.61 -31.93
N LYS A 4 44.51 18.44 -31.66
CA LYS A 4 43.73 17.22 -31.38
C LYS A 4 43.76 16.76 -29.93
N THR A 5 44.68 17.27 -29.10
CA THR A 5 44.86 16.77 -27.72
C THR A 5 44.01 17.49 -26.68
N PHE A 6 43.45 18.67 -26.99
CA PHE A 6 42.69 19.48 -26.02
C PHE A 6 41.21 19.08 -25.90
N LEU A 7 40.65 18.38 -26.91
CA LEU A 7 39.24 17.97 -26.89
C LEU A 7 38.98 16.74 -26.00
N PHE A 8 39.99 15.90 -25.78
CA PHE A 8 39.84 14.66 -25.00
C PHE A 8 39.88 14.88 -23.48
N THR A 9 40.60 15.92 -23.02
CA THR A 9 40.65 16.27 -21.59
C THR A 9 39.39 16.98 -21.10
N LEU A 10 38.67 17.70 -21.97
CA LEU A 10 37.40 18.36 -21.60
C LEU A 10 36.23 17.36 -21.50
N PHE A 11 36.25 16.27 -22.27
CA PHE A 11 35.22 15.23 -22.23
C PHE A 11 35.31 14.33 -20.99
N ALA A 12 36.53 14.11 -20.48
CA ALA A 12 36.75 13.36 -19.24
C ALA A 12 36.26 14.13 -18.00
N LEU A 13 36.21 15.47 -18.03
CA LEU A 13 35.75 16.28 -16.91
C LEU A 13 34.23 16.28 -16.74
N PHE A 14 33.46 16.04 -17.82
CA PHE A 14 31.99 15.96 -17.75
C PHE A 14 31.47 14.60 -17.28
N LEU A 15 32.26 13.53 -17.37
CA LEU A 15 31.87 12.20 -16.87
C LEU A 15 31.96 12.05 -15.36
N LEU A 16 32.63 12.98 -14.66
CA LEU A 16 32.74 12.97 -13.19
C LEU A 16 31.59 13.72 -12.47
N ILE A 17 30.71 14.40 -13.20
CA ILE A 17 29.60 15.18 -12.63
C ILE A 17 28.24 14.45 -12.80
N GLY A 18 28.20 13.36 -13.59
CA GLY A 18 26.99 12.58 -13.85
C GLY A 18 26.66 11.49 -12.82
N GLY A 19 27.41 11.39 -11.72
CA GLY A 19 27.39 10.24 -10.81
C GLY A 19 26.76 10.47 -9.43
N MET A 20 26.02 11.56 -9.22
CA MET A 20 25.19 11.74 -8.01
C MET A 20 23.72 11.76 -8.42
N GLY A 21 23.28 10.64 -9.00
CA GLY A 21 21.87 10.26 -8.91
C GLY A 21 21.57 10.16 -7.42
N CYS A 22 20.88 11.16 -6.88
CA CYS A 22 20.36 11.15 -5.53
C CYS A 22 19.23 10.10 -5.50
N GLU A 23 19.60 8.81 -5.50
CA GLU A 23 18.73 7.78 -4.93
C GLU A 23 18.72 8.05 -3.43
N ARG A 24 17.91 9.04 -3.03
CA ARG A 24 17.32 8.99 -1.70
C ARG A 24 16.42 7.77 -1.72
N GLU A 25 16.97 6.62 -1.35
CA GLU A 25 16.18 5.66 -0.60
C GLU A 25 15.59 6.48 0.55
N ASN A 26 14.33 6.90 0.40
CA ASN A 26 13.59 7.42 1.52
C ASN A 26 13.46 6.24 2.48
N LEU A 27 14.42 6.12 3.40
CA LEU A 27 14.30 5.24 4.54
C LEU A 27 13.07 5.72 5.30
N ILE A 28 11.96 5.02 5.09
CA ILE A 28 10.76 5.18 5.88
C ILE A 28 11.05 4.46 7.19
N ASP A 29 11.18 5.24 8.27
CA ASP A 29 11.29 4.67 9.61
C ASP A 29 9.94 4.10 10.03
N TYR A 30 9.96 2.89 10.56
CA TYR A 30 8.77 2.13 10.91
C TYR A 30 8.74 1.80 12.40
N ILE A 31 7.55 1.91 12.99
CA ILE A 31 7.26 1.35 14.31
C ILE A 31 6.37 0.12 14.19
N ASP A 32 6.66 -0.91 14.97
CA ASP A 32 5.83 -2.10 15.06
C ASP A 32 4.56 -1.79 15.87
N VAL A 33 3.41 -2.14 15.31
CA VAL A 33 2.12 -2.09 15.97
C VAL A 33 1.82 -3.48 16.51
N ASN A 34 1.44 -3.55 17.78
CA ASN A 34 1.08 -4.82 18.39
C ASN A 34 -0.19 -5.37 17.74
N VAL A 35 -0.07 -6.49 17.03
CA VAL A 35 -1.18 -7.22 16.43
C VAL A 35 -1.33 -8.54 17.16
N VAL A 36 -2.49 -8.74 17.79
CA VAL A 36 -2.86 -10.05 18.33
C VAL A 36 -3.43 -10.86 17.18
N TYR A 37 -2.66 -11.84 16.69
CA TYR A 37 -3.12 -12.71 15.61
C TYR A 37 -4.38 -13.47 16.02
N GLN A 38 -5.44 -13.31 15.24
CA GLN A 38 -6.64 -14.11 15.31
C GLN A 38 -7.12 -14.37 13.89
N ARG A 39 -7.37 -15.65 13.57
CA ARG A 39 -7.94 -16.01 12.27
C ARG A 39 -9.33 -15.36 12.12
N CYS A 40 -9.58 -14.82 10.94
CA CYS A 40 -10.90 -14.33 10.54
C CYS A 40 -11.98 -15.38 10.82
N ASN A 41 -13.06 -14.96 11.49
CA ASN A 41 -14.19 -15.81 11.78
C ASN A 41 -15.16 -15.76 10.58
N SER A 42 -14.82 -16.43 9.48
CA SER A 42 -15.71 -16.48 8.32
C SER A 42 -16.87 -17.44 8.61
N SER A 43 -18.09 -17.04 8.24
CA SER A 43 -19.32 -17.86 8.41
C SER A 43 -19.26 -19.18 7.64
N VAL A 44 -18.34 -19.28 6.70
CA VAL A 44 -18.00 -20.47 5.92
C VAL A 44 -16.56 -20.83 6.28
N ASN A 45 -16.31 -22.07 6.68
CA ASN A 45 -14.98 -22.55 7.09
C ASN A 45 -14.04 -22.71 5.87
N HIS A 46 -13.69 -21.60 5.23
CA HIS A 46 -12.80 -21.57 4.07
C HIS A 46 -11.36 -21.84 4.52
N PRO A 47 -10.59 -22.67 3.79
CA PRO A 47 -9.17 -22.86 4.07
C PRO A 47 -8.41 -21.55 3.90
N ILE A 48 -7.27 -21.43 4.57
CA ILE A 48 -6.31 -20.36 4.28
C ILE A 48 -5.75 -20.62 2.88
N ASP A 49 -5.88 -19.67 1.98
CA ASP A 49 -5.43 -19.80 0.59
C ASP A 49 -3.97 -19.41 0.41
N GLY A 50 -3.44 -18.59 1.33
CA GLY A 50 -2.02 -18.25 1.35
C GLY A 50 -1.69 -17.11 2.32
N GLU A 51 -0.44 -16.65 2.23
CA GLU A 51 0.06 -15.50 2.98
C GLU A 51 0.14 -14.28 2.04
N ILE A 52 -0.33 -13.14 2.53
CA ILE A 52 -0.13 -11.84 1.90
C ILE A 52 0.93 -11.05 2.67
N LYS A 53 1.87 -10.45 1.95
CA LYS A 53 2.91 -9.57 2.49
C LYS A 53 2.98 -8.31 1.63
N LYS A 54 2.79 -7.15 2.25
CA LYS A 54 2.85 -5.84 1.58
C LYS A 54 3.81 -4.93 2.31
N ARG A 55 4.60 -4.19 1.53
CA ARG A 55 5.54 -3.18 2.01
C ARG A 55 5.16 -1.83 1.42
N ASP A 56 5.34 -0.78 2.21
CA ASP A 56 5.21 0.61 1.77
C ASP A 56 3.87 0.91 1.08
N ILE A 57 2.79 0.28 1.55
CA ILE A 57 1.43 0.55 1.04
C ILE A 57 0.86 1.77 1.75
N LEU A 58 0.14 2.61 1.01
CA LEU A 58 -0.46 3.82 1.57
C LEU A 58 -1.79 3.52 2.24
N LEU A 59 -1.92 3.97 3.49
CA LEU A 59 -3.15 4.04 4.26
C LEU A 59 -3.72 5.45 4.19
N PHE A 60 -4.97 5.58 3.77
CA PHE A 60 -5.69 6.85 3.70
C PHE A 60 -6.86 6.88 4.68
N ASN A 61 -7.09 8.03 5.31
CA ASN A 61 -8.29 8.28 6.11
C ASN A 61 -9.32 9.02 5.25
N LEU A 62 -10.51 8.43 5.05
CA LEU A 62 -11.57 9.02 4.23
C LEU A 62 -12.18 10.30 4.80
N ALA A 63 -11.97 10.59 6.10
CA ALA A 63 -12.28 11.90 6.66
C ALA A 63 -11.38 13.03 6.11
N HIS A 64 -10.18 12.69 5.63
CA HIS A 64 -9.19 13.66 5.12
C HIS A 64 -9.04 13.61 3.60
N THR A 65 -9.09 12.42 2.99
CA THR A 65 -8.84 12.22 1.56
C THR A 65 -9.94 11.39 0.92
N LYS A 66 -10.65 11.96 -0.06
CA LYS A 66 -11.69 11.22 -0.80
C LYS A 66 -11.05 10.16 -1.69
N GLU A 67 -11.69 9.01 -1.82
CA GLU A 67 -11.19 7.92 -2.69
C GLU A 67 -11.00 8.36 -4.15
N SER A 68 -11.90 9.21 -4.67
CA SER A 68 -11.76 9.78 -6.02
C SER A 68 -10.47 10.59 -6.20
N GLU A 69 -9.98 11.24 -5.14
CA GLU A 69 -8.72 11.99 -5.18
C GLU A 69 -7.51 11.06 -5.20
N ILE A 70 -7.58 9.94 -4.46
CA ILE A 70 -6.56 8.88 -4.49
C ILE A 70 -6.46 8.33 -5.91
N ILE A 71 -7.58 7.87 -6.48
CA ILE A 71 -7.62 7.31 -7.84
C ILE A 71 -7.10 8.31 -8.87
N LYS A 72 -7.52 9.58 -8.78
CA LYS A 72 -7.03 10.64 -9.68
C LYS A 72 -5.52 10.86 -9.57
N ARG A 73 -4.95 10.81 -8.35
CA ARG A 73 -3.51 11.00 -8.11
C ARG A 73 -2.68 9.91 -8.80
N TYR A 74 -3.19 8.68 -8.85
CA TYR A 74 -2.48 7.52 -9.39
C TYR A 74 -3.06 7.01 -10.72
N SER A 75 -3.85 7.83 -11.42
CA SER A 75 -4.57 7.41 -12.63
C SER A 75 -3.67 7.05 -13.81
N GLN A 76 -2.39 7.42 -13.75
CA GLN A 76 -1.39 7.08 -14.76
C GLN A 76 -0.83 5.66 -14.59
N ASN A 77 -1.09 5.02 -13.44
CA ASN A 77 -0.66 3.67 -13.17
C ASN A 77 -1.64 2.68 -13.81
N GLU A 78 -1.15 1.54 -14.27
CA GLU A 78 -2.02 0.44 -14.73
C GLU A 78 -2.85 -0.14 -13.58
N GLU A 79 -2.26 -0.13 -12.38
CA GLU A 79 -2.82 -0.67 -11.15
C GLU A 79 -2.49 0.25 -9.97
N ILE A 80 -3.46 0.40 -9.07
CA ILE A 80 -3.32 1.15 -7.82
C ILE A 80 -3.62 0.21 -6.66
N GLU A 81 -2.75 0.21 -5.67
CA GLU A 81 -2.89 -0.60 -4.47
C GLU A 81 -2.78 0.29 -3.23
N TYR A 82 -3.77 0.24 -2.34
CA TYR A 82 -3.84 1.11 -1.16
C TYR A 82 -4.82 0.55 -0.11
N ILE A 83 -4.81 1.13 1.08
CA ILE A 83 -5.77 0.84 2.15
C ILE A 83 -6.54 2.11 2.47
N ILE A 84 -7.84 1.96 2.69
CA ILE A 84 -8.69 3.03 3.22
C ILE A 84 -9.13 2.70 4.63
N TYR A 85 -9.14 3.71 5.48
CA TYR A 85 -9.78 3.75 6.78
C TYR A 85 -10.95 4.73 6.71
N ASP A 86 -12.16 4.25 7.01
CA ASP A 86 -13.35 5.07 7.12
C ASP A 86 -13.81 5.15 8.60
N PRO A 87 -13.51 6.25 9.31
CA PRO A 87 -13.92 6.40 10.72
C PRO A 87 -15.45 6.49 10.89
N ASN A 88 -16.20 6.76 9.82
CA ASN A 88 -17.65 6.91 9.86
C ASN A 88 -18.39 5.68 9.32
N SER A 89 -17.69 4.58 9.00
CA SER A 89 -18.31 3.36 8.49
C SER A 89 -19.30 2.83 9.52
N ILE A 90 -20.54 2.59 9.09
CA ILE A 90 -21.56 1.91 9.92
C ILE A 90 -21.39 0.38 9.91
N SER A 91 -20.47 -0.13 9.08
CA SER A 91 -20.17 -1.55 8.97
C SER A 91 -18.98 -1.92 9.86
N ALA A 92 -18.83 -3.20 10.18
CA ALA A 92 -17.64 -3.70 10.87
C ALA A 92 -16.33 -3.54 10.04
N ASN A 93 -16.44 -3.18 8.76
CA ASN A 93 -15.33 -3.04 7.83
C ASN A 93 -14.91 -1.57 7.73
N TYR A 94 -14.25 -1.09 8.79
CA TYR A 94 -13.67 0.26 8.84
C TYR A 94 -12.37 0.38 8.05
N LEU A 95 -11.70 -0.75 7.78
CA LEU A 95 -10.49 -0.82 6.97
C LEU A 95 -10.66 -1.76 5.78
N ILE A 96 -10.29 -1.28 4.60
CA ILE A 96 -10.40 -2.04 3.36
C ILE A 96 -9.11 -1.90 2.55
N TYR A 97 -8.48 -3.02 2.25
CA TYR A 97 -7.45 -3.14 1.22
C TYR A 97 -8.10 -3.07 -0.16
N LYS A 98 -7.55 -2.26 -1.06
CA LYS A 98 -8.02 -2.10 -2.43
C LYS A 98 -6.88 -2.27 -3.40
N ARG A 99 -7.10 -3.11 -4.40
CA ARG A 99 -6.25 -3.21 -5.59
C ARG A 99 -7.13 -3.01 -6.82
N LEU A 100 -6.94 -1.87 -7.48
CA LEU A 100 -7.77 -1.45 -8.60
C LEU A 100 -6.93 -1.42 -9.88
N ARG A 101 -7.40 -2.11 -10.92
CA ARG A 101 -6.87 -1.94 -12.28
C ARG A 101 -7.67 -0.87 -13.01
N ILE A 102 -6.96 0.12 -13.55
CA ILE A 102 -7.58 1.32 -14.15
C ILE A 102 -8.39 1.01 -15.42
N ASN A 103 -8.09 -0.10 -16.09
CA ASN A 103 -8.85 -0.59 -17.24
C ASN A 103 -10.12 -1.40 -16.86
N ASN A 104 -10.50 -1.42 -15.58
CA ASN A 104 -11.63 -2.19 -15.03
C ASN A 104 -11.54 -3.71 -15.20
N GLN A 105 -10.35 -4.26 -15.45
CA GLN A 105 -10.16 -5.72 -15.60
C GLN A 105 -9.63 -6.35 -14.31
N GLY A 106 -10.50 -6.47 -13.32
CA GLY A 106 -10.20 -7.15 -12.05
C GLY A 106 -9.85 -6.16 -10.94
N HIS A 107 -10.74 -6.04 -9.96
CA HIS A 107 -10.52 -5.32 -8.71
C HIS A 107 -10.52 -6.31 -7.55
N GLU A 108 -9.62 -6.11 -6.60
CA GLU A 108 -9.52 -6.96 -5.41
C GLU A 108 -9.79 -6.12 -4.16
N TYR A 109 -10.65 -6.63 -3.29
CA TYR A 109 -11.03 -5.99 -2.04
C TYR A 109 -10.75 -6.93 -0.87
N GLY A 110 -9.94 -6.46 0.08
CA GLY A 110 -9.56 -7.21 1.27
C GLY A 110 -10.10 -6.57 2.53
N ASN A 111 -10.84 -7.30 3.37
CA ASN A 111 -11.15 -6.83 4.72
C ASN A 111 -10.05 -7.27 5.70
N PHE A 112 -9.73 -6.44 6.68
CA PHE A 112 -8.80 -6.83 7.74
C PHE A 112 -9.56 -7.35 8.94
N CYS A 113 -9.26 -8.58 9.34
CA CYS A 113 -9.60 -9.07 10.67
C CYS A 113 -8.54 -8.59 11.66
N ASN A 114 -8.92 -8.55 12.93
CA ASN A 114 -8.01 -8.33 14.07
C ASN A 114 -7.06 -7.13 13.93
N PHE A 115 -7.45 -6.11 13.15
CA PHE A 115 -6.75 -4.85 13.06
C PHE A 115 -6.92 -4.08 14.38
N PRO A 116 -5.86 -3.43 14.92
CA PRO A 116 -5.95 -2.71 16.19
C PRO A 116 -6.69 -1.38 16.04
N ILE A 117 -8.03 -1.43 15.96
CA ILE A 117 -8.90 -0.27 15.70
C ILE A 117 -8.70 0.85 16.74
N ALA A 118 -8.53 0.50 18.01
CA ALA A 118 -8.31 1.50 19.07
C ALA A 118 -6.99 2.28 18.91
N ASP A 119 -6.04 1.77 18.13
CA ASP A 119 -4.76 2.44 17.88
C ASP A 119 -4.83 3.36 16.67
N ILE A 120 -5.51 2.98 15.58
CA ILE A 120 -5.61 3.80 14.35
C ILE A 120 -6.32 5.14 14.58
N GLU A 121 -7.29 5.19 15.49
CA GLU A 121 -7.95 6.46 15.88
C GLU A 121 -6.96 7.49 16.44
N LYS A 122 -5.83 7.03 16.98
CA LYS A 122 -4.77 7.89 17.53
C LYS A 122 -3.70 8.24 16.49
N TRP A 123 -3.72 7.61 15.31
CA TRP A 123 -2.72 7.84 14.28
C TRP A 123 -3.00 9.14 13.53
N ASN A 124 -1.96 9.95 13.35
CA ASN A 124 -2.03 11.12 12.50
C ASN A 124 -1.89 10.69 11.03
N ILE A 125 -2.99 10.36 10.35
CA ILE A 125 -2.96 9.98 8.93
C ILE A 125 -3.07 11.25 8.06
N PRO A 126 -1.98 11.69 7.38
CA PRO A 126 -2.01 12.91 6.58
C PRO A 126 -2.82 12.70 5.29
N GLN A 127 -3.19 13.80 4.63
CA GLN A 127 -3.91 13.75 3.35
C GLN A 127 -3.12 13.05 2.23
N SER A 128 -1.78 13.03 2.34
CA SER A 128 -0.89 12.29 1.44
C SER A 128 -0.97 10.77 1.61
N GLY A 129 -1.54 10.29 2.72
CA GLY A 129 -1.48 8.90 3.15
C GLY A 129 -0.31 8.63 4.09
N LEU A 130 -0.46 7.60 4.92
CA LEU A 130 0.57 7.08 5.82
C LEU A 130 1.12 5.78 5.25
N TYR A 131 2.44 5.63 5.16
CA TYR A 131 3.01 4.36 4.74
C TYR A 131 2.87 3.30 5.82
N ILE A 132 2.40 2.12 5.44
CA ILE A 132 2.31 0.95 6.33
C ILE A 132 2.89 -0.28 5.63
N SER A 133 3.32 -1.26 6.40
CA SER A 133 3.75 -2.58 5.91
C SER A 133 3.08 -3.65 6.76
N PHE A 134 2.60 -4.72 6.15
CA PHE A 134 1.86 -5.75 6.87
C PHE A 134 2.07 -7.16 6.31
N SER A 135 1.79 -8.15 7.14
CA SER A 135 1.59 -9.53 6.69
C SER A 135 0.33 -10.13 7.31
N GLY A 136 -0.26 -11.10 6.63
CA GLY A 136 -1.42 -11.82 7.12
C GLY A 136 -1.71 -13.08 6.32
N ASP A 137 -2.58 -13.92 6.86
CA ASP A 137 -3.19 -15.01 6.10
C ASP A 137 -4.38 -14.46 5.33
N PHE A 138 -4.52 -14.78 4.04
CA PHE A 138 -5.72 -14.43 3.29
C PHE A 138 -6.62 -15.65 3.07
N VAL A 139 -7.92 -15.40 3.16
CA VAL A 139 -8.98 -16.38 2.91
C VAL A 139 -9.84 -15.81 1.80
N ASN A 140 -9.90 -16.49 0.66
CA ASN A 140 -10.67 -16.03 -0.49
C ASN A 140 -12.16 -16.32 -0.25
N THR A 141 -12.93 -15.26 0.01
CA THR A 141 -14.36 -15.36 0.30
C THR A 141 -15.24 -15.40 -0.95
N LYS A 142 -14.65 -15.45 -2.16
CA LYS A 142 -15.29 -15.40 -3.50
C LYS A 142 -16.82 -15.28 -3.49
N PHE A 143 -17.33 -14.05 -3.55
CA PHE A 143 -18.55 -13.78 -4.31
C PHE A 143 -18.14 -13.37 -5.73
N THR A 144 -17.87 -14.35 -6.59
CA THR A 144 -17.77 -14.10 -8.04
C THR A 144 -19.17 -13.94 -8.59
N THR A 145 -19.83 -12.81 -8.36
CA THR A 145 -21.10 -12.53 -9.05
C THR A 145 -20.89 -12.02 -10.47
N ASP A 146 -19.71 -11.50 -10.81
CA ASP A 146 -19.26 -11.25 -12.18
C ASP A 146 -17.73 -11.21 -12.17
N ALA A 147 -17.06 -11.64 -13.25
CA ALA A 147 -15.61 -11.84 -13.35
C ALA A 147 -14.72 -10.58 -13.13
N MET A 148 -15.27 -9.49 -12.60
CA MET A 148 -14.60 -8.20 -12.40
C MET A 148 -14.11 -7.95 -10.97
N TYR A 149 -14.60 -8.70 -9.96
CA TYR A 149 -14.32 -8.41 -8.55
C TYR A 149 -13.95 -9.66 -7.75
N SER A 150 -12.93 -9.56 -6.91
CA SER A 150 -12.59 -10.57 -5.89
C SER A 150 -12.64 -9.95 -4.50
N THR A 151 -13.22 -10.69 -3.55
CA THR A 151 -13.28 -10.30 -2.14
C THR A 151 -12.60 -11.35 -1.27
N PHE A 152 -11.80 -10.91 -0.31
CA PHE A 152 -11.09 -11.79 0.61
C PHE A 152 -10.96 -11.14 1.98
N ASP A 153 -10.70 -11.96 2.98
CA ASP A 153 -10.40 -11.49 4.33
C ASP A 153 -8.92 -11.73 4.64
N ILE A 154 -8.32 -10.84 5.43
CA ILE A 154 -6.92 -10.84 5.84
C ILE A 154 -6.87 -10.99 7.36
N SER A 155 -6.39 -12.13 7.86
CA SER A 155 -6.05 -12.31 9.28
C SER A 155 -4.67 -11.72 9.53
N LEU A 156 -4.63 -10.53 10.12
CA LEU A 156 -3.40 -9.76 10.27
C LEU A 156 -2.44 -10.44 11.23
N LYS A 157 -1.18 -10.63 10.82
CA LYS A 157 -0.09 -11.22 11.63
C LYS A 157 0.90 -10.18 12.12
N SER A 158 1.21 -9.21 11.28
CA SER A 158 2.14 -8.14 11.61
C SER A 158 1.71 -6.85 10.94
N LEU A 159 2.01 -5.73 11.61
CA LEU A 159 1.76 -4.40 11.10
C LEU A 159 2.88 -3.47 11.57
N LYS A 160 3.41 -2.72 10.61
CA LYS A 160 4.34 -1.63 10.81
C LYS A 160 3.73 -0.38 10.22
N ILE A 161 3.87 0.75 10.91
CA ILE A 161 3.43 2.05 10.41
C ILE A 161 4.60 3.01 10.38
N GLN A 162 4.60 3.91 9.40
CA GLN A 162 5.57 4.97 9.31
C GLN A 162 5.56 5.80 10.59
N GLN A 163 6.76 6.03 11.13
CA GLN A 163 6.99 6.99 12.18
C GLN A 163 6.92 8.41 11.59
N LEU A 164 6.08 9.26 12.18
CA LEU A 164 5.92 10.67 11.81
C LEU A 164 6.69 11.60 12.74
#